data_AF-A0A971B1G0-F1
#
_entry.id   AF-A0A971B1G0-F1
#
_cell.length_a   1.000
_cell.length_b   1.000
_cell.length_c   1.000
_cell.angle_alpha   90.00
_cell.angle_beta   90.00
_cell.angle_gamma   90.00
#
_symmetry.space_group_name_H-M   'P 1'
#
loop_
_entity.id
_entity.type
_entity.pdbx_description
1 polymer ?
#
loop_
_entity_poly.entity_id
_entity_poly.type
_entity_poly.pdbx_seq_one_letter_code
_entity_poly.pdbx_strand_id
1 'polypeptide(L)'
;MTVKNPKTKPARRGGFTLVEMLTVIVIIGILAGLITGATIAARKGVLRGIIVADVKQVEMGLQNYKSTVGELPPDFAFCDLPAADPRGPAARARVVRHLRKAFPQMRLAGATDEDRFAAFLTLLSSSVGQPVTAGPAKNQLNPSTALTFWLGGIPDASGKPKGFSTDPSNPFKGGEPRTTPYYDFDLNRMDALQLMQPNVQPRAPYVYFRAIKNNKSGNFEYGDADDNDLFRPFKFELAADNYCVPYLEDAYDPVPTLSVHATTPATVLRVWREPEGYQIIAPGLDGVFSTSTPGAASPPPAPYGAYDFRFSKVGQNFSDGDFDNLTNFAKSDLESEM
;
A
#
# COMPACT_ATOMS: atom_id res chain seq x y z
N MET A 1 44.64 32.18 79.59
CA MET A 1 43.23 32.53 79.26
C MET A 1 42.72 31.50 78.26
N THR A 2 41.78 30.64 78.66
CA THR A 2 41.26 29.56 77.80
C THR A 2 39.85 29.92 77.36
N VAL A 3 39.67 30.16 76.06
CA VAL A 3 38.37 30.49 75.44
C VAL A 3 37.53 29.22 75.34
N LYS A 4 36.34 29.21 75.95
CA LYS A 4 35.34 28.14 75.78
C LYS A 4 34.52 28.41 74.51
N ASN A 5 34.63 27.55 73.51
CA ASN A 5 33.74 27.57 72.34
C ASN A 5 32.32 27.10 72.71
N PRO A 6 31.25 27.81 72.26
CA PRO A 6 29.88 27.36 72.48
C PRO A 6 29.59 26.11 71.64
N LYS A 7 29.09 25.05 72.28
CA LYS A 7 28.65 23.81 71.62
C LYS A 7 27.37 24.09 70.83
N THR A 8 27.43 24.10 69.51
CA THR A 8 26.25 24.12 68.62
C THR A 8 25.42 22.86 68.86
N LYS A 9 24.14 23.01 69.19
CA LYS A 9 23.21 21.88 69.39
C LYS A 9 23.09 21.09 68.07
N PRO A 10 23.18 19.75 68.09
CA PRO A 10 22.97 18.96 66.88
C PRO A 10 21.54 19.18 66.39
N ALA A 11 21.39 19.60 65.13
CA ALA A 11 20.08 19.69 64.49
C ALA A 11 19.45 18.29 64.52
N ARG A 12 18.24 18.19 65.07
CA ARG A 12 17.46 16.94 65.03
C ARG A 12 17.22 16.59 63.56
N ARG A 13 17.91 15.57 63.07
CA ARG A 13 17.59 14.96 61.77
C ARG A 13 16.21 14.33 61.91
N GLY A 14 15.21 14.89 61.24
CA GLY A 14 13.89 14.28 61.14
C GLY A 14 14.02 12.92 60.45
N GLY A 15 13.59 11.85 61.11
CA GLY A 15 13.47 10.55 60.47
C GLY A 15 12.24 10.55 59.55
N PHE A 16 12.37 9.99 58.35
CA PHE A 16 11.25 9.81 57.45
C PHE A 16 10.20 8.91 58.09
N THR A 17 8.96 9.38 58.14
CA THR A 17 7.83 8.59 58.62
C THR A 17 7.37 7.61 57.53
N LEU A 18 6.79 6.49 57.94
CA LEU A 18 6.24 5.50 57.02
C LEU A 18 5.16 6.13 56.11
N VAL A 19 4.39 7.08 56.65
CA VAL A 19 3.36 7.82 55.91
C VAL A 19 3.96 8.70 54.81
N GLU A 20 5.07 9.39 55.08
CA GLU A 20 5.76 10.20 54.06
C GLU A 20 6.30 9.34 52.93
N MET A 21 6.85 8.16 53.21
CA MET A 21 7.29 7.24 52.15
C MET A 21 6.12 6.61 51.39
N LEU A 22 5.03 6.25 52.08
CA LEU A 22 3.85 5.65 51.47
C LEU A 22 3.16 6.61 50.50
N THR A 23 3.00 7.88 50.89
CA THR A 23 2.39 8.92 50.03
C THR A 23 3.19 9.17 48.76
N VAL A 24 4.52 9.21 48.85
CA VAL A 24 5.40 9.37 47.68
C VAL A 24 5.26 8.20 46.71
N ILE A 25 5.25 6.97 47.21
CA ILE A 25 5.07 5.77 46.36
C ILE A 25 3.70 5.80 45.68
N VAL A 26 2.64 6.22 46.39
CA VAL A 26 1.30 6.38 45.81
C VAL A 26 1.30 7.43 44.69
N ILE A 27 1.92 8.59 44.90
CA ILE A 27 2.00 9.64 43.87
C ILE A 27 2.79 9.15 42.65
N ILE A 28 3.95 8.50 42.85
CA ILE A 28 4.75 7.94 41.75
C ILE A 28 3.96 6.87 41.00
N GLY A 29 3.23 6.00 41.70
CA GLY A 29 2.38 4.97 41.10
C GLY A 29 1.27 5.56 40.24
N ILE A 30 0.61 6.62 40.69
CA ILE A 30 -0.40 7.35 39.92
C ILE A 30 0.23 8.00 38.68
N LEU A 31 1.33 8.74 38.85
CA LEU A 31 2.01 9.42 37.75
C LEU A 31 2.52 8.42 36.70
N ALA A 32 3.15 7.32 37.12
CA ALA A 32 3.64 6.28 36.21
C ALA A 32 2.49 5.58 35.48
N GLY A 33 1.36 5.34 36.15
CA GLY A 33 0.15 4.78 35.54
C GLY A 33 -0.42 5.67 34.43
N LEU A 34 -0.51 6.98 34.69
CA LEU A 34 -1.02 7.95 33.71
C LEU A 34 -0.07 8.09 32.49
N ILE A 35 1.24 8.08 32.71
CA ILE A 35 2.24 8.17 31.63
C ILE A 35 2.22 6.94 30.73
N THR A 36 2.05 5.74 31.29
CA THR A 36 2.14 4.48 30.53
C THR A 36 1.03 4.39 29.47
N GLY A 37 -0.22 4.69 29.81
CA GLY A 37 -1.33 4.67 28.84
C GLY A 37 -1.17 5.72 27.73
N ALA A 38 -0.80 6.95 28.10
CA ALA A 38 -0.63 8.05 27.15
C ALA A 38 0.51 7.81 26.15
N THR A 39 1.61 7.18 26.58
CA THR A 39 2.77 6.93 25.72
C THR A 39 2.50 5.90 24.62
N ILE A 40 1.63 4.92 24.84
CA ILE A 40 1.26 3.91 23.83
C ILE A 40 0.42 4.53 22.71
N ALA A 41 -0.58 5.34 23.06
CA ALA A 41 -1.40 6.07 22.10
C ALA A 41 -0.55 7.04 21.25
N ALA A 42 0.37 7.77 21.90
CA ALA A 42 1.30 8.66 21.20
C ALA A 42 2.19 7.91 20.19
N ARG A 43 2.70 6.72 20.54
CA ARG A 43 3.50 5.90 19.63
C ARG A 43 2.71 5.44 18.41
N LYS A 44 1.46 4.98 18.59
CA LYS A 44 0.59 4.61 17.47
C LYS A 44 0.33 5.81 16.54
N GLY A 45 0.07 6.99 17.10
CA GLY A 45 -0.09 8.23 16.32
C GLY A 45 1.16 8.63 15.53
N VAL A 46 2.36 8.49 16.12
CA VAL A 46 3.62 8.76 15.41
C VAL A 46 3.85 7.78 14.27
N LEU A 47 3.66 6.48 14.51
CA LEU A 47 3.82 5.46 13.46
C LEU A 47 2.84 5.66 12.31
N ARG A 48 1.59 6.03 12.62
CA ARG A 48 0.60 6.40 11.63
C ARG A 48 1.01 7.62 10.81
N GLY A 49 1.47 8.68 11.48
CA GLY A 49 1.96 9.89 10.83
C GLY A 49 3.11 9.61 9.86
N ILE A 50 3.99 8.65 10.19
CA ILE A 50 5.06 8.19 9.30
C ILE A 50 4.48 7.53 8.04
N ILE A 51 3.51 6.60 8.17
CA ILE A 51 2.91 5.92 7.01
C ILE A 51 2.19 6.92 6.12
N VAL A 52 1.42 7.86 6.69
CA VAL A 52 0.72 8.92 5.94
C VAL A 52 1.70 9.83 5.21
N ALA A 53 2.77 10.26 5.88
CA ALA A 53 3.80 11.08 5.26
C ALA A 53 4.45 10.34 4.09
N ASP A 54 4.69 9.04 4.24
CA ASP A 54 5.31 8.25 3.19
C ASP A 54 4.40 8.04 1.97
N VAL A 55 3.11 7.71 2.20
CA VAL A 55 2.11 7.62 1.12
C VAL A 55 2.06 8.93 0.32
N LYS A 56 2.10 10.08 1.00
CA LYS A 56 2.14 11.40 0.35
C LYS A 56 3.41 11.63 -0.46
N GLN A 57 4.56 11.11 -0.03
CA GLN A 57 5.79 11.23 -0.82
C GLN A 57 5.74 10.36 -2.08
N VAL A 58 5.22 9.14 -1.99
CA VAL A 58 4.96 8.28 -3.16
C VAL A 58 3.96 8.96 -4.10
N GLU A 59 2.92 9.58 -3.56
CA GLU A 59 1.94 10.35 -4.31
C GLU A 59 2.59 11.48 -5.12
N MET A 60 3.48 12.27 -4.51
CA MET A 60 4.25 13.30 -5.22
C MET A 60 5.13 12.70 -6.33
N GLY A 61 5.74 11.53 -6.09
CA GLY A 61 6.50 10.79 -7.10
C GLY A 61 5.64 10.41 -8.31
N LEU A 62 4.42 9.91 -8.09
CA LEU A 62 3.46 9.60 -9.15
C LEU A 62 3.02 10.84 -9.92
N GLN A 63 2.78 11.96 -9.25
CA GLN A 63 2.41 13.20 -9.94
C GLN A 63 3.55 13.72 -10.82
N ASN A 64 4.80 13.63 -10.35
CA ASN A 64 5.97 13.95 -11.16
C ASN A 64 6.12 13.01 -12.36
N TYR A 65 5.90 11.71 -12.16
CA TYR A 65 5.86 10.73 -13.23
C TYR A 65 4.78 11.06 -14.27
N LYS A 66 3.55 11.33 -13.83
CA LYS A 66 2.42 11.70 -14.68
C LYS A 66 2.69 12.98 -15.45
N SER A 67 3.33 13.98 -14.84
CA SER A 67 3.75 15.23 -15.51
C SER A 67 4.74 14.97 -16.64
N THR A 68 5.67 14.03 -16.44
CA THR A 68 6.74 13.72 -17.41
C THR A 68 6.26 12.80 -18.53
N VAL A 69 5.54 11.72 -18.19
CA VAL A 69 5.07 10.71 -19.16
C VAL A 69 3.72 11.11 -19.78
N GLY A 70 2.93 11.92 -19.09
CA GLY A 70 1.60 12.37 -19.52
C GLY A 70 0.47 11.39 -19.17
N GLU A 71 0.72 10.36 -18.36
CA GLU A 71 -0.31 9.50 -17.75
C GLU A 71 0.23 8.76 -16.53
N LEU A 72 -0.68 8.25 -15.71
CA LEU A 72 -0.34 7.39 -14.58
C LEU A 72 0.20 6.04 -15.07
N PRO A 73 1.17 5.44 -14.34
CA PRO A 73 1.67 4.13 -14.69
C PRO A 73 0.61 3.03 -14.54
N PRO A 74 0.66 1.95 -15.33
CA PRO A 74 -0.16 0.77 -15.14
C PRO A 74 0.27 0.03 -13.86
N ASP A 75 -0.69 -0.59 -13.19
CA ASP A 75 -0.51 -1.35 -11.94
C ASP A 75 -0.13 -2.82 -12.17
N PHE A 76 0.00 -3.26 -13.42
CA PHE A 76 0.20 -4.67 -13.79
C PHE A 76 -0.90 -5.62 -13.33
N ALA A 77 -2.04 -5.11 -12.85
CA ALA A 77 -3.18 -5.95 -12.48
C ALA A 77 -3.65 -6.74 -13.71
N PHE A 78 -4.01 -8.01 -13.48
CA PHE A 78 -4.54 -8.94 -14.48
C PHE A 78 -3.60 -9.34 -15.63
N CYS A 79 -2.32 -8.93 -15.59
CA CYS A 79 -1.36 -9.27 -16.65
C CYS A 79 -1.01 -10.77 -16.70
N ASP A 80 -1.36 -11.52 -15.67
CA ASP A 80 -1.14 -12.95 -15.49
C ASP A 80 -2.31 -13.83 -15.98
N LEU A 81 -3.49 -13.23 -16.20
CA LEU A 81 -4.66 -13.98 -16.65
C LEU A 81 -4.46 -14.63 -18.03
N PRO A 82 -5.01 -15.83 -18.27
CA PRO A 82 -4.89 -16.50 -19.55
C PRO A 82 -5.51 -15.68 -20.69
N ALA A 83 -5.03 -15.84 -21.92
CA ALA A 83 -5.56 -15.10 -23.08
C ALA A 83 -7.05 -15.39 -23.38
N ALA A 84 -7.59 -16.50 -22.86
CA ALA A 84 -9.02 -16.82 -22.94
C ALA A 84 -9.88 -15.88 -22.08
N ASP A 85 -9.29 -15.25 -21.07
CA ASP A 85 -9.94 -14.23 -20.25
C ASP A 85 -9.70 -12.85 -20.89
N PRO A 86 -10.74 -12.12 -21.33
CA PRO A 86 -10.60 -10.83 -22.00
C PRO A 86 -9.80 -9.78 -21.21
N ARG A 87 -9.75 -9.91 -19.88
CA ARG A 87 -9.05 -9.00 -18.97
C ARG A 87 -7.53 -9.05 -19.15
N GLY A 88 -6.99 -10.24 -19.42
CA GLY A 88 -5.55 -10.46 -19.59
C GLY A 88 -4.97 -9.66 -20.77
N PRO A 89 -5.50 -9.85 -21.99
CA PRO A 89 -5.07 -9.08 -23.14
C PRO A 89 -5.29 -7.58 -23.01
N ALA A 90 -6.39 -7.15 -22.40
CA ALA A 90 -6.63 -5.73 -22.14
C ALA A 90 -5.55 -5.14 -21.21
N ALA A 91 -5.19 -5.84 -20.13
CA ALA A 91 -4.15 -5.41 -19.21
C ALA A 91 -2.78 -5.31 -19.87
N ARG A 92 -2.37 -6.34 -20.62
CA ARG A 92 -1.09 -6.36 -21.33
C ARG A 92 -1.02 -5.26 -22.40
N ALA A 93 -2.11 -5.05 -23.14
CA ALA A 93 -2.19 -3.95 -24.11
C ALA A 93 -2.06 -2.57 -23.45
N ARG A 94 -2.62 -2.36 -22.24
CA ARG A 94 -2.41 -1.12 -21.46
C ARG A 94 -0.94 -0.91 -21.12
N VAL A 95 -0.26 -1.96 -20.66
CA VAL A 95 1.18 -1.89 -20.34
C VAL A 95 1.99 -1.58 -21.59
N VAL A 96 1.75 -2.28 -22.70
CA VAL A 96 2.49 -2.06 -23.95
C VAL A 96 2.25 -0.65 -24.50
N ARG A 97 1.00 -0.14 -24.46
CA ARG A 97 0.70 1.24 -24.81
C ARG A 97 1.47 2.23 -23.94
N HIS A 98 1.51 1.98 -22.63
CA HIS A 98 2.25 2.80 -21.70
C HIS A 98 3.75 2.79 -21.99
N LEU A 99 4.33 1.62 -22.26
CA LEU A 99 5.74 1.47 -22.63
C LEU A 99 6.11 2.28 -23.88
N ARG A 100 5.24 2.32 -24.90
CA ARG A 100 5.47 3.16 -26.09
C ARG A 100 5.49 4.66 -25.77
N LYS A 101 4.72 5.08 -24.77
CA LYS A 101 4.63 6.48 -24.34
C LYS A 101 5.80 6.86 -23.44
N ALA A 102 6.14 6.01 -22.47
CA ALA A 102 7.26 6.21 -21.56
C ALA A 102 8.63 6.07 -22.25
N PHE A 103 8.75 5.14 -23.21
CA PHE A 103 9.99 4.84 -23.93
C PHE A 103 9.77 4.77 -25.45
N PRO A 104 9.61 5.92 -26.14
CA PRO A 104 9.24 5.96 -27.56
C PRO A 104 10.26 5.32 -28.52
N GLN A 105 11.53 5.27 -28.14
CA GLN A 105 12.60 4.71 -28.96
C GLN A 105 12.82 3.21 -28.72
N MET A 106 12.19 2.62 -27.70
CA MET A 106 12.26 1.20 -27.42
C MET A 106 11.40 0.41 -28.41
N ARG A 107 12.01 -0.53 -29.14
CA ARG A 107 11.30 -1.39 -30.09
C ARG A 107 11.12 -2.79 -29.53
N LEU A 108 9.87 -3.12 -29.16
CA LEU A 108 9.49 -4.48 -28.77
C LEU A 108 9.16 -5.30 -30.02
N ALA A 109 9.72 -6.50 -30.12
CA ALA A 109 9.40 -7.46 -31.18
C ALA A 109 7.95 -7.97 -31.02
N GLY A 110 7.32 -8.37 -32.12
CA GLY A 110 5.97 -8.93 -32.10
C GLY A 110 4.94 -8.18 -32.95
N ALA A 111 3.99 -8.92 -33.50
CA ALA A 111 2.92 -8.40 -34.34
C ALA A 111 1.75 -7.88 -33.49
N THR A 112 1.42 -8.61 -32.43
CA THR A 112 0.33 -8.30 -31.50
C THR A 112 0.84 -7.62 -30.22
N ASP A 113 -0.06 -7.04 -29.44
CA ASP A 113 0.30 -6.49 -28.13
C ASP A 113 0.67 -7.58 -27.11
N GLU A 114 0.15 -8.80 -27.29
CA GLU A 114 0.57 -9.99 -26.53
C GLU A 114 2.04 -10.34 -26.78
N ASP A 115 2.43 -10.43 -28.06
CA ASP A 115 3.81 -10.74 -28.44
C ASP A 115 4.77 -9.68 -27.88
N ARG A 116 4.37 -8.40 -27.93
CA ARG A 116 5.16 -7.28 -27.42
C ARG A 116 5.29 -7.31 -25.91
N PHE A 117 4.23 -7.69 -25.19
CA PHE A 117 4.28 -7.87 -23.75
C PHE A 117 5.21 -9.02 -23.37
N ALA A 118 5.14 -10.15 -24.08
CA ALA A 118 6.07 -11.26 -23.89
C ALA A 118 7.53 -10.85 -24.19
N ALA A 119 7.76 -10.07 -25.25
CA ALA A 119 9.07 -9.52 -25.57
C ALA A 119 9.58 -8.56 -24.48
N PHE A 120 8.69 -7.76 -23.89
CA PHE A 120 9.01 -6.90 -22.75
C PHE A 120 9.45 -7.72 -21.52
N LEU A 121 8.70 -8.76 -21.13
CA LEU A 121 9.10 -9.64 -20.02
C LEU A 121 10.44 -10.32 -20.29
N THR A 122 10.68 -10.76 -21.52
CA THR A 122 11.97 -11.35 -21.94
C THR A 122 13.13 -10.36 -21.82
N LEU A 123 12.92 -9.12 -22.25
CA LEU A 123 13.91 -8.05 -22.15
C LEU A 123 14.23 -7.72 -20.69
N LEU A 124 13.20 -7.62 -19.85
CA LEU A 124 13.35 -7.39 -18.41
C LEU A 124 14.11 -8.54 -17.74
N SER A 125 13.74 -9.77 -18.07
CA SER A 125 14.40 -10.97 -17.54
C SER A 125 15.89 -10.98 -17.87
N SER A 126 16.23 -10.61 -19.11
CA SER A 126 17.61 -10.51 -19.57
C SER A 126 18.37 -9.39 -18.86
N SER A 127 17.70 -8.28 -18.57
CA SER A 127 18.31 -7.10 -17.95
C SER A 127 18.58 -7.29 -16.46
N VAL A 128 17.68 -7.98 -15.77
CA VAL A 128 17.83 -8.29 -14.34
C VAL A 128 18.60 -9.61 -14.11
N GLY A 129 18.82 -10.39 -15.18
CA GLY A 129 19.59 -11.64 -15.15
C GLY A 129 18.83 -12.84 -14.57
N GLN A 130 17.50 -12.75 -14.47
CA GLN A 130 16.63 -13.73 -13.83
C GLN A 130 15.22 -13.71 -14.45
N PRO A 131 14.43 -14.80 -14.39
CA PRO A 131 13.10 -14.84 -14.99
C PRO A 131 12.13 -13.84 -14.35
N VAL A 132 11.51 -12.98 -15.17
CA VAL A 132 10.46 -12.04 -14.76
C VAL A 132 9.14 -12.48 -15.39
N THR A 133 8.12 -12.66 -14.56
CA THR A 133 6.74 -12.96 -14.97
C THR A 133 5.77 -11.96 -14.36
N ALA A 134 4.54 -11.88 -14.90
CA ALA A 134 3.42 -11.22 -14.25
C ALA A 134 2.66 -12.23 -13.38
N GLY A 135 2.13 -11.77 -12.26
CA GLY A 135 1.30 -12.61 -11.38
C GLY A 135 1.34 -12.20 -9.91
N PRO A 136 0.50 -12.84 -9.08
CA PRO A 136 0.27 -12.41 -7.71
C PRO A 136 1.43 -12.78 -6.78
N ALA A 137 2.37 -13.61 -7.22
CA ALA A 137 3.41 -14.16 -6.37
C ALA A 137 4.54 -13.17 -6.07
N LYS A 138 5.38 -13.56 -5.11
CA LYS A 138 6.64 -12.86 -4.87
C LYS A 138 7.48 -12.77 -6.14
N ASN A 139 8.20 -11.67 -6.28
CA ASN A 139 9.11 -11.39 -7.39
C ASN A 139 8.46 -11.33 -8.78
N GLN A 140 7.16 -11.03 -8.86
CA GLN A 140 6.43 -10.87 -10.13
C GLN A 140 5.93 -9.44 -10.33
N LEU A 141 5.66 -9.07 -11.58
CA LEU A 141 5.02 -7.80 -11.91
C LEU A 141 3.54 -7.86 -11.48
N ASN A 142 3.19 -7.00 -10.52
CA ASN A 142 1.87 -6.91 -9.91
C ASN A 142 1.69 -5.52 -9.26
N PRO A 143 0.49 -5.21 -8.73
CA PRO A 143 0.20 -3.93 -8.08
C PRO A 143 1.15 -3.52 -6.96
N SER A 144 1.82 -4.48 -6.31
CA SER A 144 2.79 -4.19 -5.23
C SER A 144 4.18 -3.84 -5.72
N THR A 145 4.57 -4.33 -6.91
CA THR A 145 5.85 -4.01 -7.56
C THR A 145 5.74 -2.84 -8.51
N ALA A 146 4.52 -2.48 -8.93
CA ALA A 146 4.28 -1.43 -9.92
C ALA A 146 4.94 -0.10 -9.54
N LEU A 147 4.72 0.39 -8.31
CA LEU A 147 5.30 1.67 -7.87
C LEU A 147 6.83 1.63 -7.86
N THR A 148 7.41 0.57 -7.30
CA THR A 148 8.86 0.40 -7.27
C THR A 148 9.44 0.36 -8.68
N PHE A 149 8.80 -0.38 -9.59
CA PHE A 149 9.24 -0.50 -10.96
C PHE A 149 9.18 0.85 -11.70
N TRP A 150 8.03 1.54 -11.67
CA TRP A 150 7.83 2.77 -12.46
C TRP A 150 8.51 4.00 -11.88
N LEU A 151 8.51 4.16 -10.55
CA LEU A 151 9.10 5.33 -9.89
C LEU A 151 10.57 5.11 -9.54
N GLY A 152 10.94 3.87 -9.20
CA GLY A 152 12.29 3.51 -8.76
C GLY A 152 13.20 3.03 -9.89
N GLY A 153 12.64 2.43 -10.94
CA GLY A 153 13.39 1.88 -12.07
C GLY A 153 14.04 0.53 -11.80
N ILE A 154 15.09 0.22 -12.55
CA ILE A 154 15.78 -1.08 -12.46
C ILE A 154 16.79 -1.06 -11.30
N PRO A 155 16.80 -2.08 -10.44
CA PRO A 155 17.75 -2.13 -9.33
C PRO A 155 19.21 -2.28 -9.78
N ASP A 156 20.13 -1.78 -8.98
CA ASP A 156 21.56 -2.06 -9.09
C ASP A 156 21.95 -3.39 -8.43
N ALA A 157 23.25 -3.72 -8.40
CA ALA A 157 23.76 -4.94 -7.77
C ALA A 157 23.53 -5.00 -6.24
N SER A 158 23.27 -3.85 -5.60
CA SER A 158 22.90 -3.79 -4.17
C SER A 158 21.40 -4.02 -3.94
N GLY A 159 20.62 -4.17 -5.02
CA GLY A 159 19.18 -4.19 -4.94
C GLY A 159 18.67 -2.83 -4.49
N LYS A 160 19.19 -1.70 -5.00
CA LYS A 160 18.53 -0.40 -4.84
C LYS A 160 17.97 0.05 -6.19
N PRO A 161 16.70 0.46 -6.31
CA PRO A 161 16.19 1.08 -7.53
C PRO A 161 17.00 2.35 -7.86
N LYS A 162 17.63 2.38 -9.04
CA LYS A 162 18.51 3.47 -9.48
C LYS A 162 18.04 4.15 -10.75
N GLY A 163 16.76 3.99 -11.08
CA GLY A 163 16.14 4.53 -12.27
C GLY A 163 16.39 3.66 -13.50
N PHE A 164 16.01 4.19 -14.65
CA PHE A 164 16.15 3.50 -15.93
C PHE A 164 17.46 3.90 -16.62
N SER A 165 17.94 3.09 -17.56
CA SER A 165 19.09 3.45 -18.38
C SER A 165 18.80 4.72 -19.18
N THR A 166 19.83 5.56 -19.38
CA THR A 166 19.73 6.67 -20.33
C THR A 166 19.76 6.21 -21.79
N ASP A 167 20.02 4.92 -22.06
CA ASP A 167 19.91 4.34 -23.39
C ASP A 167 18.43 4.26 -23.80
N PRO A 168 17.99 5.08 -24.76
CA PRO A 168 16.57 5.17 -25.11
C PRO A 168 16.08 3.93 -25.88
N SER A 169 16.98 3.12 -26.43
CA SER A 169 16.66 1.88 -27.14
C SER A 169 16.48 0.69 -26.21
N ASN A 170 17.15 0.72 -25.05
CA ASN A 170 17.06 -0.32 -24.02
C ASN A 170 17.06 0.31 -22.60
N PRO A 171 15.89 0.84 -22.16
CA PRO A 171 15.77 1.54 -20.88
C PRO A 171 15.97 0.62 -19.66
N PHE A 172 15.92 -0.71 -19.84
CA PHE A 172 16.05 -1.66 -18.73
C PHE A 172 17.48 -2.14 -18.51
N LYS A 173 18.40 -1.80 -19.42
CA LYS A 173 19.80 -2.21 -19.36
C LYS A 173 20.44 -1.84 -18.02
N GLY A 174 21.20 -2.78 -17.45
CA GLY A 174 22.05 -2.52 -16.29
C GLY A 174 23.24 -1.59 -16.58
N GLY A 175 23.80 -1.02 -15.53
CA GLY A 175 24.98 -0.11 -15.60
C GLY A 175 24.62 1.37 -15.64
N GLU A 176 25.63 2.20 -15.87
CA GLU A 176 25.54 3.68 -15.98
C GLU A 176 25.63 4.12 -17.45
N PRO A 177 25.08 5.29 -17.82
CA PRO A 177 24.36 6.26 -16.99
C PRO A 177 22.88 5.91 -16.79
N ARG A 178 22.29 6.41 -15.70
CA ARG A 178 20.86 6.24 -15.38
C ARG A 178 20.11 7.55 -15.20
N THR A 179 18.81 7.51 -15.50
CA THR A 179 17.87 8.56 -15.15
C THR A 179 17.62 8.55 -13.65
N THR A 180 17.40 9.73 -13.06
CA THR A 180 17.07 9.82 -11.64
C THR A 180 15.69 9.21 -11.36
N PRO A 181 15.54 8.35 -10.34
CA PRO A 181 14.23 7.88 -9.88
C PRO A 181 13.28 9.02 -9.54
N TYR A 182 11.98 8.81 -9.73
CA TYR A 182 10.93 9.74 -9.30
C TYR A 182 10.69 9.69 -7.78
N TYR A 183 11.04 8.57 -7.15
CA TYR A 183 10.95 8.38 -5.71
C TYR A 183 12.09 7.46 -5.25
N ASP A 184 12.77 7.83 -4.16
CA ASP A 184 13.87 7.06 -3.59
C ASP A 184 13.32 6.11 -2.52
N PHE A 185 13.24 4.83 -2.85
CA PHE A 185 12.74 3.83 -1.92
C PHE A 185 13.80 3.42 -0.89
N ASP A 186 13.37 3.29 0.37
CA ASP A 186 14.21 2.79 1.46
C ASP A 186 14.46 1.28 1.32
N LEU A 187 15.73 0.89 1.17
CA LEU A 187 16.20 -0.49 1.11
C LEU A 187 15.76 -1.35 2.30
N ASN A 188 15.68 -0.77 3.51
CA ASN A 188 15.25 -1.51 4.70
C ASN A 188 13.79 -1.97 4.59
N ARG A 189 13.05 -1.34 3.69
CA ARG A 189 11.65 -1.63 3.40
C ARG A 189 11.50 -2.37 2.10
N MET A 190 12.56 -2.95 1.55
CA MET A 190 12.54 -3.74 0.32
C MET A 190 13.05 -5.15 0.57
N ASP A 191 12.31 -6.13 0.07
CA ASP A 191 12.78 -7.51 -0.01
C ASP A 191 13.90 -7.57 -1.05
N ALA A 192 14.89 -8.43 -0.84
CA ALA A 192 16.06 -8.58 -1.71
C ALA A 192 15.72 -9.33 -3.02
N LEU A 193 14.55 -9.04 -3.58
CA LEU A 193 14.00 -9.66 -4.78
C LEU A 193 14.14 -8.72 -5.98
N GLN A 194 14.08 -9.29 -7.18
CA GLN A 194 14.50 -8.69 -8.46
C GLN A 194 13.63 -7.52 -8.94
N LEU A 195 12.35 -7.52 -8.56
CA LEU A 195 11.43 -6.40 -8.76
C LEU A 195 11.22 -5.57 -7.49
N MET A 196 12.07 -5.83 -6.47
CA MET A 196 12.17 -5.01 -5.27
C MET A 196 10.81 -4.80 -4.62
N GLN A 197 10.13 -5.92 -4.38
CA GLN A 197 8.90 -5.93 -3.60
C GLN A 197 9.21 -5.33 -2.23
N PRO A 198 8.41 -4.39 -1.73
CA PRO A 198 8.63 -3.90 -0.38
C PRO A 198 8.60 -5.05 0.66
N ASN A 199 9.52 -5.00 1.63
CA ASN A 199 9.85 -6.07 2.56
C ASN A 199 8.72 -6.39 3.53
N VAL A 200 8.41 -7.68 3.63
CA VAL A 200 7.36 -8.24 4.47
C VAL A 200 7.93 -8.47 5.86
N GLN A 201 7.95 -7.41 6.67
CA GLN A 201 7.57 -7.38 8.09
C GLN A 201 8.32 -6.27 8.85
N PRO A 202 7.60 -5.54 9.72
CA PRO A 202 6.18 -5.67 10.00
C PRO A 202 5.35 -4.78 9.05
N ARG A 203 5.61 -4.76 7.74
CA ARG A 203 4.95 -3.84 6.79
C ARG A 203 4.84 -4.45 5.38
N ALA A 204 3.72 -5.08 5.04
CA ALA A 204 3.41 -5.48 3.66
C ALA A 204 3.60 -4.30 2.66
N PRO A 205 3.81 -4.59 1.36
CA PRO A 205 4.11 -3.56 0.39
C PRO A 205 2.95 -2.64 0.10
N TYR A 206 3.24 -1.40 -0.29
CA TYR A 206 2.22 -0.51 -0.85
C TYR A 206 1.58 -1.17 -2.07
N VAL A 207 0.27 -1.15 -2.12
CA VAL A 207 -0.48 -1.66 -3.26
C VAL A 207 -1.09 -0.48 -4.01
N TYR A 208 -0.86 -0.45 -5.32
CA TYR A 208 -1.27 0.64 -6.19
C TYR A 208 -2.28 0.16 -7.22
N PHE A 209 -3.41 0.86 -7.31
CA PHE A 209 -4.44 0.63 -8.32
C PHE A 209 -4.62 1.85 -9.19
N ARG A 210 -4.64 1.66 -10.50
CA ARG A 210 -5.01 2.71 -11.44
C ARG A 210 -6.49 2.55 -11.79
N ALA A 211 -7.24 3.65 -11.76
CA ALA A 211 -8.62 3.61 -12.21
C ALA A 211 -8.69 3.35 -13.72
N ILE A 212 -9.64 2.49 -14.12
CA ILE A 212 -9.89 2.13 -15.51
C ILE A 212 -11.31 2.54 -15.84
N LYS A 213 -11.48 3.23 -16.98
CA LYS A 213 -12.81 3.53 -17.50
C LYS A 213 -13.41 2.25 -18.06
N ASN A 214 -14.49 1.77 -17.46
CA ASN A 214 -15.28 0.68 -17.99
C ASN A 214 -16.01 1.20 -19.25
N ASN A 215 -15.81 0.52 -20.38
CA ASN A 215 -16.38 0.92 -21.66
C ASN A 215 -17.90 0.69 -21.75
N LYS A 216 -18.46 -0.22 -20.93
CA LYS A 216 -19.90 -0.53 -20.88
C LYS A 216 -20.62 0.46 -19.97
N SER A 217 -20.18 0.59 -18.72
CA SER A 217 -20.83 1.46 -17.73
C SER A 217 -20.48 2.95 -17.91
N GLY A 218 -19.34 3.24 -18.55
CA GLY A 218 -18.80 4.60 -18.67
C GLY A 218 -18.17 5.15 -17.39
N ASN A 219 -18.30 4.42 -16.28
CA ASN A 219 -17.74 4.76 -14.98
C ASN A 219 -16.26 4.39 -14.91
N PHE A 220 -15.53 5.03 -14.00
CA PHE A 220 -14.19 4.59 -13.67
C PHE A 220 -14.21 3.67 -12.48
N GLU A 221 -13.40 2.61 -12.53
CA GLU A 221 -13.36 1.57 -11.51
C GLU A 221 -11.92 1.14 -11.19
N TYR A 222 -11.65 0.81 -9.92
CA TYR A 222 -10.35 0.32 -9.45
C TYR A 222 -10.26 -1.20 -9.51
N GLY A 223 -10.15 -1.76 -10.72
CA GLY A 223 -10.21 -3.21 -10.98
C GLY A 223 -10.72 -3.46 -12.40
N ASP A 224 -11.37 -4.59 -12.64
CA ASP A 224 -12.07 -4.82 -13.91
C ASP A 224 -13.51 -5.27 -13.66
N ALA A 225 -14.42 -4.84 -14.52
CA ALA A 225 -15.81 -5.26 -14.50
C ALA A 225 -15.95 -6.48 -15.41
N ASP A 226 -16.58 -7.54 -14.93
CA ASP A 226 -16.84 -8.71 -15.77
C ASP A 226 -17.92 -8.44 -16.82
N ASP A 227 -18.24 -9.46 -17.63
CA ASP A 227 -19.23 -9.31 -18.68
C ASP A 227 -20.65 -8.92 -18.19
N ASN A 228 -20.90 -9.01 -16.88
CA ASN A 228 -22.14 -8.67 -16.20
C ASN A 228 -22.05 -7.36 -15.37
N ASP A 229 -21.03 -6.52 -15.60
CA ASP A 229 -20.75 -5.31 -14.78
C ASP A 229 -20.52 -5.62 -13.29
N LEU A 230 -20.14 -6.87 -12.95
CA LEU A 230 -19.71 -7.20 -11.61
C LEU A 230 -18.22 -6.89 -11.48
N PHE A 231 -17.93 -5.94 -10.60
CA PHE A 231 -16.57 -5.61 -10.20
C PHE A 231 -15.84 -6.85 -9.68
N ARG A 232 -14.70 -7.19 -10.31
CA ARG A 232 -13.78 -8.24 -9.88
C ARG A 232 -12.51 -7.59 -9.34
N PRO A 233 -12.28 -7.70 -8.03
CA PRO A 233 -11.09 -7.15 -7.43
C PRO A 233 -9.82 -7.96 -7.81
N PHE A 234 -8.67 -7.66 -7.21
CA PHE A 234 -7.42 -8.41 -7.42
C PHE A 234 -6.91 -9.10 -6.12
N LYS A 235 -5.99 -10.05 -6.21
CA LYS A 235 -5.46 -10.83 -5.07
C LYS A 235 -3.99 -10.51 -4.81
N PHE A 236 -3.63 -10.24 -3.56
CA PHE A 236 -2.24 -10.06 -3.14
C PHE A 236 -1.72 -11.35 -2.46
N GLU A 237 -1.00 -12.22 -3.18
CA GLU A 237 -0.56 -13.52 -2.63
C GLU A 237 0.80 -13.46 -1.92
N LEU A 238 0.72 -13.45 -0.58
CA LEU A 238 1.77 -13.95 0.31
C LEU A 238 1.27 -15.01 1.30
N ALA A 239 -0.05 -15.07 1.50
CA ALA A 239 -0.80 -16.06 2.25
C ALA A 239 -2.28 -16.01 1.81
N ALA A 240 -3.08 -17.02 2.14
CA ALA A 240 -4.49 -17.12 1.73
C ALA A 240 -5.40 -15.99 2.27
N ASP A 241 -4.91 -15.17 3.20
CA ASP A 241 -5.70 -14.20 3.96
C ASP A 241 -5.31 -12.73 3.71
N ASN A 242 -4.41 -12.45 2.76
CA ASN A 242 -3.88 -11.10 2.51
C ASN A 242 -4.68 -10.33 1.44
N TYR A 243 -5.92 -9.99 1.77
CA TYR A 243 -6.77 -9.15 0.92
C TYR A 243 -6.57 -7.67 1.27
N CYS A 244 -6.21 -6.83 0.30
CA CYS A 244 -6.32 -5.37 0.39
C CYS A 244 -7.77 -4.92 0.18
N VAL A 245 -8.03 -3.66 0.49
CA VAL A 245 -9.38 -3.12 0.49
C VAL A 245 -9.43 -1.75 -0.22
N PRO A 246 -9.87 -1.67 -1.48
CA PRO A 246 -10.12 -0.38 -2.12
C PRO A 246 -11.34 0.35 -1.51
N TYR A 247 -11.30 1.69 -1.48
CA TYR A 247 -12.33 2.51 -0.80
C TYR A 247 -13.29 3.17 -1.78
N LEU A 248 -14.58 2.91 -1.59
CA LEU A 248 -15.67 3.41 -2.44
C LEU A 248 -16.61 4.32 -1.63
N GLU A 249 -17.00 5.45 -2.19
CA GLU A 249 -18.03 6.33 -1.64
C GLU A 249 -19.35 6.18 -2.42
N ASP A 250 -20.46 6.64 -1.83
CA ASP A 250 -21.67 6.89 -2.60
C ASP A 250 -21.63 8.32 -3.14
N ALA A 251 -22.19 8.53 -4.33
CA ALA A 251 -22.48 9.86 -4.84
C ALA A 251 -23.51 10.53 -3.93
N TYR A 252 -23.04 11.32 -2.95
CA TYR A 252 -23.84 12.14 -2.05
C TYR A 252 -25.03 11.41 -1.39
N ASP A 253 -24.77 10.78 -0.24
CA ASP A 253 -25.83 10.38 0.68
C ASP A 253 -25.72 11.21 1.98
N PRO A 254 -26.66 12.12 2.26
CA PRO A 254 -26.66 12.89 3.51
C PRO A 254 -27.07 12.05 4.74
N VAL A 255 -27.34 10.74 4.63
CA VAL A 255 -27.71 9.89 5.77
C VAL A 255 -26.95 8.54 5.72
N PRO A 256 -26.06 8.24 6.69
CA PRO A 256 -25.30 7.00 6.67
C PRO A 256 -26.16 5.86 7.24
N THR A 257 -27.02 5.26 6.42
CA THR A 257 -27.68 4.00 6.79
C THR A 257 -27.74 3.05 5.60
N LEU A 258 -26.82 2.09 5.60
CA LEU A 258 -27.00 0.66 5.32
C LEU A 258 -25.92 0.05 4.43
N SER A 259 -25.58 -1.17 4.84
CA SER A 259 -24.84 -2.22 4.15
C SER A 259 -25.16 -2.33 2.67
N VAL A 260 -24.13 -2.47 1.84
CA VAL A 260 -24.32 -2.78 0.43
C VAL A 260 -23.63 -4.12 0.13
N HIS A 261 -24.43 -5.18 0.18
CA HIS A 261 -24.20 -6.41 -0.57
C HIS A 261 -24.45 -6.15 -2.08
N ALA A 262 -23.92 -7.01 -2.95
CA ALA A 262 -24.13 -7.01 -4.40
C ALA A 262 -25.60 -7.16 -4.86
N THR A 263 -26.57 -7.15 -3.93
CA THR A 263 -28.01 -7.22 -4.18
C THR A 263 -28.72 -5.85 -4.11
N THR A 264 -28.00 -4.77 -3.82
CA THR A 264 -28.60 -3.42 -3.84
C THR A 264 -28.96 -3.02 -5.27
N PRO A 265 -30.18 -2.50 -5.54
CA PRO A 265 -30.61 -2.12 -6.88
C PRO A 265 -29.62 -1.18 -7.57
N ALA A 266 -29.55 -1.25 -8.90
CA ALA A 266 -28.69 -0.45 -9.79
C ALA A 266 -28.86 1.10 -9.71
N THR A 267 -29.55 1.61 -8.69
CA THR A 267 -29.94 3.00 -8.50
C THR A 267 -29.09 3.77 -7.50
N VAL A 268 -28.21 3.13 -6.73
CA VAL A 268 -27.24 3.85 -5.88
C VAL A 268 -26.00 4.14 -6.73
N LEU A 269 -25.84 5.40 -7.13
CA LEU A 269 -24.66 5.89 -7.83
C LEU A 269 -23.45 5.76 -6.91
N ARG A 270 -22.62 4.75 -7.13
CA ARG A 270 -21.36 4.53 -6.43
C ARG A 270 -20.25 5.30 -7.12
N VAL A 271 -19.44 6.04 -6.37
CA VAL A 271 -18.35 6.85 -6.91
C VAL A 271 -17.11 6.63 -6.05
N TRP A 272 -16.01 6.25 -6.69
CA TRP A 272 -14.72 6.17 -6.01
C TRP A 272 -14.29 7.56 -5.52
N ARG A 273 -13.57 7.64 -4.39
CA ARG A 273 -13.10 8.95 -3.86
C ARG A 273 -12.33 9.77 -4.90
N GLU A 274 -11.58 9.09 -5.77
CA GLU A 274 -11.02 9.67 -6.99
C GLU A 274 -11.28 8.70 -8.14
N PRO A 275 -12.39 8.84 -8.89
CA PRO A 275 -12.72 7.88 -9.93
C PRO A 275 -11.74 7.97 -11.09
N GLU A 276 -11.18 9.12 -11.41
CA GLU A 276 -10.24 9.26 -12.54
C GLU A 276 -8.75 9.10 -12.15
N GLY A 277 -8.51 8.65 -10.93
CA GLY A 277 -7.19 8.71 -10.28
C GLY A 277 -6.51 7.35 -10.07
N TYR A 278 -5.87 7.24 -8.92
CA TYR A 278 -5.18 6.03 -8.45
C TYR A 278 -5.35 5.87 -6.94
N GLN A 279 -5.39 4.64 -6.46
CA GLN A 279 -5.38 4.37 -5.03
C GLN A 279 -4.04 3.77 -4.60
N ILE A 280 -3.44 4.31 -3.54
CA ILE A 280 -2.28 3.71 -2.86
C ILE A 280 -2.78 3.20 -1.51
N ILE A 281 -2.60 1.91 -1.24
CA ILE A 281 -2.97 1.27 0.01
C ILE A 281 -1.72 0.82 0.73
N ALA A 282 -1.53 1.31 1.94
CA ALA A 282 -0.52 0.84 2.88
C ALA A 282 -1.18 -0.17 3.83
N PRO A 283 -0.51 -1.28 4.18
CA PRO A 283 -0.92 -2.04 5.34
C PRO A 283 -0.71 -1.16 6.57
N GLY A 284 -1.56 -1.33 7.57
CA GLY A 284 -1.56 -0.46 8.74
C GLY A 284 -0.33 -0.58 9.65
N LEU A 285 -0.54 -0.27 10.92
CA LEU A 285 0.43 -0.48 11.99
C LEU A 285 0.82 -1.95 12.17
N ASP A 286 -0.09 -2.88 11.87
CA ASP A 286 0.13 -4.33 11.93
C ASP A 286 0.97 -4.88 10.77
N GLY A 287 1.07 -4.13 9.68
CA GLY A 287 1.79 -4.51 8.48
C GLY A 287 1.15 -5.59 7.64
N VAL A 288 -0.14 -5.84 7.83
CA VAL A 288 -0.88 -6.82 7.05
C VAL A 288 -2.12 -6.13 6.48
N PHE A 289 -2.57 -6.55 5.31
CA PHE A 289 -3.79 -5.97 4.72
C PHE A 289 -5.07 -6.56 5.31
N SER A 290 -5.00 -7.76 5.89
CA SER A 290 -6.14 -8.52 6.41
C SER A 290 -5.69 -9.65 7.34
N THR A 291 -6.50 -10.01 8.33
CA THR A 291 -6.30 -11.20 9.17
C THR A 291 -7.66 -11.81 9.55
N SER A 292 -8.16 -12.83 8.85
CA SER A 292 -9.34 -13.58 9.33
C SER A 292 -8.92 -14.55 10.45
N THR A 293 -9.57 -14.78 11.60
CA THR A 293 -10.76 -14.27 12.35
C THR A 293 -10.78 -15.03 13.70
N PRO A 294 -11.54 -14.66 14.76
CA PRO A 294 -11.93 -15.64 15.78
C PRO A 294 -13.15 -16.47 15.31
N GLY A 295 -12.95 -17.48 14.45
CA GLY A 295 -13.84 -18.66 14.37
C GLY A 295 -14.65 -18.96 13.09
N ALA A 296 -14.48 -18.28 11.95
CA ALA A 296 -15.30 -18.57 10.76
C ALA A 296 -14.76 -19.74 9.92
N ALA A 297 -15.63 -20.71 9.62
CA ALA A 297 -15.51 -21.50 8.40
C ALA A 297 -15.41 -20.52 7.21
N SER A 298 -14.63 -20.89 6.19
CA SER A 298 -14.30 -20.10 4.99
C SER A 298 -15.34 -19.01 4.65
N PRO A 299 -14.91 -17.78 4.28
CA PRO A 299 -15.85 -16.73 3.89
C PRO A 299 -16.89 -17.34 2.93
N PRO A 300 -18.20 -17.12 3.18
CA PRO A 300 -19.27 -17.84 2.49
C PRO A 300 -18.98 -17.79 0.99
N PRO A 301 -19.07 -18.84 0.18
CA PRO A 301 -18.76 -18.73 -1.24
C PRO A 301 -19.62 -17.63 -1.86
N ALA A 302 -18.99 -16.60 -2.40
CA ALA A 302 -19.72 -15.63 -3.20
C ALA A 302 -20.38 -16.40 -4.34
N PRO A 303 -21.55 -15.95 -4.84
CA PRO A 303 -22.20 -16.55 -6.00
C PRO A 303 -21.31 -16.59 -7.26
N TYR A 304 -20.14 -15.94 -7.23
CA TYR A 304 -19.07 -15.99 -8.21
C TYR A 304 -17.74 -16.26 -7.46
N GLY A 305 -16.99 -17.29 -7.86
CA GLY A 305 -15.98 -17.98 -7.04
C GLY A 305 -14.88 -17.15 -6.35
N ALA A 306 -14.40 -17.70 -5.23
CA ALA A 306 -13.10 -17.55 -4.54
C ALA A 306 -12.32 -16.22 -4.64
N TYR A 307 -12.99 -15.14 -4.23
CA TYR A 307 -12.50 -13.91 -3.59
C TYR A 307 -11.18 -13.25 -3.99
N ASP A 308 -11.34 -12.04 -4.53
CA ASP A 308 -10.38 -10.94 -4.63
C ASP A 308 -10.79 -9.77 -3.67
N PHE A 309 -9.97 -8.72 -3.45
CA PHE A 309 -10.17 -7.52 -2.59
C PHE A 309 -11.60 -7.08 -2.16
N ARG A 310 -11.73 -6.60 -0.91
CA ARG A 310 -13.02 -6.11 -0.35
C ARG A 310 -13.22 -4.62 -0.63
N PHE A 311 -14.46 -4.16 -0.81
CA PHE A 311 -14.80 -2.73 -0.88
C PHE A 311 -15.75 -2.37 0.26
N SER A 312 -15.58 -1.19 0.87
CA SER A 312 -16.58 -0.67 1.82
C SER A 312 -16.51 0.85 1.94
N LYS A 313 -17.68 1.44 2.20
CA LYS A 313 -17.91 2.85 2.55
C LYS A 313 -17.85 3.09 4.07
N VAL A 314 -18.19 2.07 4.87
CA VAL A 314 -18.50 2.17 6.32
C VAL A 314 -17.82 1.06 7.15
N GLY A 315 -16.85 0.35 6.56
CA GLY A 315 -16.15 -0.75 7.23
C GLY A 315 -16.99 -2.01 7.50
N GLN A 316 -18.18 -2.14 6.92
CA GLN A 316 -18.97 -3.36 7.10
C GLN A 316 -18.33 -4.57 6.40
N ASN A 317 -18.33 -5.71 7.09
CA ASN A 317 -17.65 -6.96 6.71
C ASN A 317 -16.11 -6.87 6.65
N PHE A 318 -15.54 -5.87 7.32
CA PHE A 318 -14.11 -5.83 7.60
C PHE A 318 -13.78 -6.65 8.84
N SER A 319 -12.62 -7.29 8.80
CA SER A 319 -11.93 -7.75 10.00
C SER A 319 -11.24 -6.57 10.68
N ASP A 320 -10.92 -6.69 11.96
CA ASP A 320 -10.19 -5.65 12.70
C ASP A 320 -8.89 -5.22 11.99
N GLY A 321 -8.23 -6.14 11.26
CA GLY A 321 -7.03 -5.84 10.48
C GLY A 321 -7.26 -4.94 9.25
N ASP A 322 -8.45 -4.95 8.65
CA ASP A 322 -8.69 -4.10 7.48
C ASP A 322 -8.83 -2.61 7.85
N PHE A 323 -9.23 -2.33 9.09
CA PHE A 323 -9.42 -0.96 9.59
C PHE A 323 -8.10 -0.23 9.84
N ASP A 324 -6.99 -0.98 9.97
CA ASP A 324 -5.65 -0.41 10.14
C ASP A 324 -5.05 0.05 8.80
N ASN A 325 -5.54 -0.46 7.67
CA ASN A 325 -5.08 -0.06 6.34
C ASN A 325 -5.20 1.45 6.12
N LEU A 326 -4.20 2.05 5.45
CA LEU A 326 -4.18 3.48 5.15
C LEU A 326 -4.20 3.73 3.64
N THR A 327 -5.04 4.67 3.19
CA THR A 327 -5.15 5.07 1.79
C THR A 327 -4.88 6.57 1.60
N ASN A 328 -4.48 6.96 0.40
CA ASN A 328 -4.25 8.36 0.02
C ASN A 328 -5.51 9.26 0.03
N PHE A 329 -6.71 8.68 0.19
CA PHE A 329 -7.98 9.43 0.14
C PHE A 329 -8.70 9.63 1.47
N ALA A 330 -8.16 9.08 2.56
CA ALA A 330 -8.79 9.23 3.86
C ALA A 330 -8.33 10.56 4.47
N LYS A 331 -9.24 11.55 4.54
CA LYS A 331 -9.01 12.81 5.29
C LYS A 331 -8.81 12.54 6.80
N SER A 332 -9.24 11.37 7.26
CA SER A 332 -9.17 10.89 8.63
C SER A 332 -9.01 9.37 8.64
N ASP A 333 -8.74 8.85 9.83
CA ASP A 333 -8.50 7.44 10.08
C ASP A 333 -9.77 6.62 9.84
N LEU A 334 -9.68 5.40 9.29
CA LEU A 334 -10.86 4.54 9.12
C LEU A 334 -11.58 4.22 10.43
N GLU A 335 -10.83 4.08 11.53
CA GLU A 335 -11.38 3.93 12.87
C GLU A 335 -12.20 5.15 13.34
N SER A 336 -11.96 6.33 12.77
CA SER A 336 -12.71 7.55 13.09
C SER A 336 -14.01 7.72 12.28
N GLU A 337 -14.25 6.82 11.32
CA GLU A 337 -15.50 6.74 10.55
C GLU A 337 -16.52 5.74 11.18
N MET A 338 -16.19 5.12 12.32
CA MET A 338 -17.14 4.39 13.22
C MET A 338 -17.94 5.35 14.10
#